data_AF-A0A1Z8R9W6-F1
#
_entry.id   AF-A0A1Z8R9W6-F1
#
_cell.length_a   1.000
_cell.length_b   1.000
_cell.length_c   1.000
_cell.angle_alpha   90.00
_cell.angle_beta   90.00
_cell.angle_gamma   90.00
#
_symmetry.space_group_name_H-M   'P 1'
#
loop_
_entity.id
_entity.type
_entity.pdbx_description
1 polymer ?
#
loop_
_entity_poly.entity_id
_entity_poly.type
_entity_poly.pdbx_seq_one_letter_code
_entity_poly.pdbx_strand_id
1 'polypeptide(L)'
;MDERLEDTFINSDIFLNKFYKLFYDLSETENLPSYKNQKIFKNLRVIAQSKMHSTSFDFHFDAHQYTILVPIIIPDTGNQNTNGNLILFPNLRKKTKSLIINIIQKNIFQNKISKIIIKYLFNKNLIKKKVIKFNKGDVYLFNGFKSLHGNQPVQEGHVRATLLLHFYDNFYNSKLVKLNRRYRKYIEDSNIKKNSMNS
;
A
#
# COMPACT_ATOMS: atom_id res chain seq x y z
N MET A 1 1.17 13.77 4.68
CA MET A 1 1.29 12.36 5.09
C MET A 1 2.63 12.06 5.76
N ASP A 2 3.74 12.72 5.39
CA ASP A 2 5.00 12.65 6.16
C ASP A 2 5.06 13.58 7.39
N GLU A 3 4.33 14.69 7.41
CA GLU A 3 4.42 15.76 8.43
C GLU A 3 4.24 15.33 9.89
N ARG A 4 3.66 14.14 10.17
CA ARG A 4 3.47 13.63 11.54
C ARG A 4 4.51 12.58 11.96
N LEU A 5 5.48 12.30 11.10
CA LEU A 5 6.55 11.33 11.35
C LEU A 5 7.91 12.01 11.50
N GLU A 6 8.00 13.33 11.42
CA GLU A 6 9.26 14.07 11.32
C GLU A 6 10.21 13.78 12.48
N ASP A 7 9.69 13.74 13.71
CA ASP A 7 10.46 13.48 14.94
C ASP A 7 10.52 11.99 15.35
N THR A 8 10.13 11.09 14.44
CA THR A 8 10.11 9.65 14.73
C THR A 8 11.36 8.94 14.22
N PHE A 9 11.70 7.79 14.80
CA PHE A 9 12.80 6.94 14.33
C PHE A 9 12.69 6.58 12.83
N ILE A 10 11.47 6.47 12.30
CA ILE A 10 11.17 6.17 10.89
C ILE A 10 11.72 7.27 9.96
N ASN A 11 11.95 8.47 10.47
CA ASN A 11 12.51 9.60 9.73
C ASN A 11 14.01 9.86 10.01
N SER A 12 14.63 9.06 10.87
CA SER A 12 16.07 9.17 11.11
C SER A 12 16.89 8.76 9.87
N ASP A 13 18.03 9.42 9.67
CA ASP A 13 18.93 9.11 8.56
C ASP A 13 19.42 7.66 8.60
N ILE A 14 19.69 7.14 9.81
CA ILE A 14 20.12 5.75 10.02
C ILE A 14 19.08 4.77 9.50
N PHE A 15 17.80 5.03 9.73
CA PHE A 15 16.72 4.19 9.22
C PHE A 15 16.55 4.37 7.71
N LEU A 16 16.44 5.61 7.23
CA LEU A 16 16.14 5.90 5.83
C LEU A 16 17.26 5.46 4.88
N ASN A 17 18.52 5.64 5.25
CA ASN A 17 19.66 5.30 4.41
C ASN A 17 19.71 3.80 4.07
N LYS A 18 19.27 2.92 5.00
CA LYS A 18 19.18 1.48 4.72
C LYS A 18 18.18 1.18 3.60
N PHE A 19 17.02 1.82 3.63
CA PHE A 19 15.98 1.61 2.62
C PHE A 19 16.29 2.34 1.31
N TYR A 20 16.88 3.53 1.34
CA TYR A 20 17.35 4.20 0.13
C TYR A 20 18.39 3.37 -0.60
N LYS A 21 19.37 2.81 0.12
CA LYS A 21 20.36 1.90 -0.46
C LYS A 21 19.68 0.75 -1.20
N LEU A 22 18.81 0.01 -0.51
CA LEU A 22 18.07 -1.11 -1.11
C LEU A 22 17.27 -0.67 -2.36
N PHE A 23 16.53 0.44 -2.28
CA PHE A 23 15.74 0.92 -3.41
C PHE A 23 16.59 1.41 -4.57
N TYR A 24 17.75 2.00 -4.32
CA TYR A 24 18.68 2.46 -5.35
C TYR A 24 19.30 1.26 -6.08
N ASP A 25 19.76 0.25 -5.34
CA ASP A 25 20.32 -0.99 -5.92
C ASP A 25 19.29 -1.69 -6.84
N LEU A 26 18.04 -1.78 -6.39
CA LEU A 26 16.94 -2.32 -7.20
C LEU A 26 16.63 -1.47 -8.42
N SER A 27 16.64 -0.14 -8.26
CA SER A 27 16.32 0.79 -9.34
C SER A 27 17.40 0.83 -10.42
N GLU A 28 18.66 0.68 -10.02
CA GLU A 28 19.80 0.56 -10.92
C GLU A 28 19.72 -0.75 -11.72
N THR A 29 19.46 -1.87 -11.04
CA THR A 29 19.25 -3.17 -11.69
C THR A 29 18.12 -3.14 -12.74
N GLU A 30 17.05 -2.38 -12.48
CA GLU A 30 15.93 -2.22 -13.41
C GLU A 30 16.08 -1.06 -14.40
N ASN A 31 17.23 -0.37 -14.43
CA ASN A 31 17.51 0.80 -15.28
C ASN A 31 16.41 1.88 -15.20
N LEU A 32 15.98 2.20 -13.98
CA LEU A 32 14.95 3.21 -13.76
C LEU A 32 15.52 4.62 -13.93
N PRO A 33 14.87 5.53 -14.67
CA PRO A 33 15.33 6.91 -14.76
C PRO A 33 15.04 7.71 -13.49
N SER A 34 15.95 8.63 -13.14
CA SER A 34 15.75 9.66 -12.10
C SER A 34 15.34 9.12 -10.72
N TYR A 35 15.65 7.86 -10.38
CA TYR A 35 15.27 7.28 -9.09
C TYR A 35 15.89 8.02 -7.90
N LYS A 36 17.12 8.54 -8.05
CA LYS A 36 17.81 9.33 -7.01
C LYS A 36 17.09 10.63 -6.62
N ASN A 37 16.25 11.16 -7.52
CA ASN A 37 15.48 12.38 -7.26
C ASN A 37 14.16 12.10 -6.52
N GLN A 38 13.81 10.82 -6.32
CA GLN A 38 12.58 10.42 -5.67
C GLN A 38 12.81 10.17 -4.18
N LYS A 39 11.78 10.46 -3.39
CA LYS A 39 11.78 10.29 -1.93
C LYS A 39 10.97 9.05 -1.54
N ILE A 40 11.35 8.41 -0.45
CA ILE A 40 10.53 7.36 0.17
C ILE A 40 9.29 8.02 0.78
N PHE A 41 8.12 7.59 0.34
CA PHE A 41 6.84 7.99 0.92
C PHE A 41 6.45 7.01 2.03
N LYS A 42 6.26 7.52 3.25
CA LYS A 42 5.99 6.71 4.44
C LYS A 42 4.52 6.78 4.82
N ASN A 43 3.97 5.65 5.29
CA ASN A 43 2.59 5.59 5.73
C ASN A 43 2.40 4.66 6.95
N LEU A 44 2.00 5.31 8.06
CA LEU A 44 1.32 4.79 9.23
C LEU A 44 -0.06 4.16 8.96
N ARG A 45 -0.20 2.87 8.63
CA ARG A 45 -1.54 2.26 8.46
C ARG A 45 -1.98 1.51 9.72
N VAL A 46 -2.94 2.10 10.44
CA VAL A 46 -3.61 1.49 11.61
C VAL A 46 -5.07 1.17 11.25
N ILE A 47 -5.52 -0.05 11.55
CA ILE A 47 -6.89 -0.52 11.37
C ILE A 47 -7.41 -0.96 12.74
N ALA A 48 -8.52 -0.34 13.19
CA ALA A 48 -9.20 -0.63 14.47
C ALA A 48 -10.74 -0.58 14.33
N GLN A 49 -11.42 -1.36 15.17
CA GLN A 49 -12.87 -1.49 15.42
C GLN A 49 -13.85 -1.07 14.29
N SER A 50 -14.04 0.22 14.03
CA SER A 50 -15.12 0.72 13.16
C SER A 50 -14.80 0.80 11.66
N LYS A 51 -13.53 0.73 11.24
CA LYS A 51 -13.11 0.85 9.81
C LYS A 51 -12.73 -0.49 9.16
N MET A 52 -13.09 -1.60 9.81
CA MET A 52 -12.58 -2.93 9.47
C MET A 52 -13.27 -3.55 8.25
N HIS A 53 -14.60 -3.44 8.15
CA HIS A 53 -15.36 -4.02 7.03
C HIS A 53 -15.11 -3.30 5.69
N SER A 54 -14.90 -1.98 5.72
CA SER A 54 -14.73 -1.17 4.50
C SER A 54 -13.32 -1.25 3.89
N THR A 55 -12.33 -1.73 4.63
CA THR A 55 -10.91 -1.79 4.18
C THR A 55 -10.43 -3.19 3.80
N SER A 56 -11.24 -4.21 4.08
CA SER A 56 -10.96 -5.61 3.77
C SER A 56 -11.24 -5.91 2.29
N PHE A 57 -10.37 -6.70 1.64
CA PHE A 57 -10.47 -6.98 0.19
C PHE A 57 -10.53 -5.73 -0.70
N ASP A 58 -10.04 -4.59 -0.21
CA ASP A 58 -9.97 -3.35 -0.98
C ASP A 58 -8.79 -3.42 -1.96
N PHE A 59 -8.96 -4.20 -3.03
CA PHE A 59 -7.90 -4.50 -3.97
C PHE A 59 -7.48 -3.28 -4.79
N HIS A 60 -6.18 -2.98 -4.78
CA HIS A 60 -5.62 -1.85 -5.51
C HIS A 60 -4.18 -2.10 -6.00
N PHE A 61 -3.75 -1.18 -6.86
CA PHE A 61 -2.37 -0.99 -7.29
C PHE A 61 -1.87 0.33 -6.72
N ASP A 62 -0.62 0.34 -6.27
CA ASP A 62 0.04 1.54 -5.82
C ASP A 62 0.34 2.49 -6.99
N ALA A 63 0.68 3.73 -6.66
CA ALA A 63 1.33 4.64 -7.61
C ALA A 63 2.82 4.29 -7.78
N HIS A 64 3.42 3.76 -6.72
CA HIS A 64 4.84 3.47 -6.61
C HIS A 64 5.15 2.07 -7.10
N GLN A 65 6.35 1.90 -7.68
CA GLN A 65 6.82 0.62 -8.16
C GLN A 65 7.18 -0.30 -7.01
N TYR A 66 7.94 0.18 -6.03
CA TYR A 66 8.36 -0.63 -4.90
C TYR A 66 7.56 -0.26 -3.66
N THR A 67 7.06 -1.29 -2.99
CA THR A 67 6.38 -1.16 -1.71
C THR A 67 7.04 -2.14 -0.73
N ILE A 68 7.56 -1.59 0.36
CA ILE A 68 8.00 -2.34 1.53
C ILE A 68 6.91 -2.23 2.59
N LEU A 69 6.55 -3.38 3.16
CA LEU A 69 5.65 -3.50 4.29
C LEU A 69 6.42 -4.05 5.48
N VAL A 70 6.39 -3.30 6.58
CA VAL A 70 6.93 -3.69 7.88
C VAL A 70 5.77 -3.93 8.84
N PRO A 71 5.53 -5.17 9.29
CA PRO A 71 4.55 -5.48 10.32
C PRO A 71 4.97 -4.85 11.65
N ILE A 72 4.07 -4.08 12.28
CA ILE A 72 4.31 -3.51 13.63
C ILE A 72 3.41 -4.24 14.64
N ILE A 73 2.10 -4.29 14.37
CA ILE A 73 1.13 -5.05 15.15
C ILE A 73 0.32 -5.91 14.18
N ILE A 74 0.46 -7.23 14.29
CA ILE A 74 -0.37 -8.20 13.58
C ILE A 74 -1.14 -8.98 14.64
N PRO A 75 -2.48 -8.98 14.60
CA PRO A 75 -3.26 -9.61 15.63
C PRO A 75 -3.19 -11.14 15.53
N ASP A 76 -3.09 -11.79 16.68
CA ASP A 76 -3.23 -13.23 16.79
C ASP A 76 -4.69 -13.55 17.12
N THR A 77 -5.44 -13.90 16.07
CA THR A 77 -6.90 -14.08 16.16
C THR A 77 -7.30 -15.55 16.27
N GLY A 78 -6.35 -16.48 16.39
CA GLY A 78 -6.59 -17.93 16.31
C GLY A 78 -7.09 -18.42 14.93
N ASN A 79 -7.56 -17.52 14.06
CA ASN A 79 -7.98 -17.79 12.69
C ASN A 79 -7.12 -17.00 11.70
N GLN A 80 -6.32 -17.73 10.92
CA GLN A 80 -5.37 -17.15 9.97
C GLN A 80 -6.03 -16.30 8.86
N ASN A 81 -7.34 -16.40 8.65
CA ASN A 81 -8.07 -15.62 7.65
C ASN A 81 -8.61 -14.29 8.19
N THR A 82 -8.43 -14.00 9.48
CA THR A 82 -8.97 -12.81 10.16
C THR A 82 -7.89 -11.97 10.84
N ASN A 83 -6.61 -12.15 10.48
CA ASN A 83 -5.50 -11.40 11.06
C ASN A 83 -5.02 -10.23 10.16
N GLY A 84 -5.67 -10.02 9.01
CA GLY A 84 -5.28 -9.01 8.03
C GLY A 84 -3.99 -9.30 7.25
N ASN A 85 -3.68 -10.57 6.97
CA ASN A 85 -2.60 -10.95 6.04
C ASN A 85 -2.72 -10.23 4.69
N LEU A 86 -1.57 -10.04 4.04
CA LEU A 86 -1.49 -9.46 2.70
C LEU A 86 -1.90 -10.49 1.65
N ILE A 87 -2.83 -10.10 0.79
CA ILE A 87 -3.20 -10.82 -0.42
C ILE A 87 -2.50 -10.17 -1.60
N LEU A 88 -1.75 -10.95 -2.36
CA LEU A 88 -1.06 -10.52 -3.58
C LEU A 88 -1.54 -11.31 -4.79
N PHE A 89 -1.81 -10.60 -5.89
CA PHE A 89 -1.87 -11.10 -7.25
C PHE A 89 -0.66 -10.57 -8.00
N PRO A 90 0.48 -11.29 -7.98
CA PRO A 90 1.75 -10.76 -8.47
C PRO A 90 1.71 -10.54 -9.98
N ASN A 91 2.27 -9.41 -10.43
CA ASN A 91 2.43 -9.11 -11.86
C ASN A 91 1.11 -9.18 -12.68
N LEU A 92 -0.04 -8.90 -12.06
CA LEU A 92 -1.34 -8.94 -12.74
C LEU A 92 -1.43 -7.98 -13.93
N ARG A 93 -0.62 -6.91 -13.93
CA ARG A 93 -0.48 -6.02 -15.09
C ARG A 93 0.97 -5.78 -15.49
N LYS A 94 1.15 -5.43 -16.77
CA LYS A 94 2.44 -4.97 -17.31
C LYS A 94 2.78 -3.57 -16.82
N LYS A 95 4.07 -3.24 -16.79
CA LYS A 95 4.56 -1.87 -16.58
C LYS A 95 4.09 -0.99 -17.74
N THR A 96 3.74 0.26 -17.46
CA THR A 96 3.34 1.24 -18.47
C THR A 96 3.93 2.60 -18.13
N LYS A 97 4.36 3.32 -19.17
CA LYS A 97 4.78 4.73 -19.09
C LYS A 97 3.64 5.69 -19.45
N SER A 98 2.50 5.17 -19.93
CA SER A 98 1.34 5.98 -20.29
C SER A 98 0.42 6.16 -19.10
N LEU A 99 0.17 7.42 -18.72
CA LEU A 99 -0.74 7.77 -17.64
C LEU A 99 -2.18 7.33 -17.95
N ILE A 100 -2.60 7.45 -19.21
CA ILE A 100 -3.94 7.05 -19.66
C ILE A 100 -4.12 5.54 -19.50
N ILE A 101 -3.15 4.74 -19.95
CA ILE A 101 -3.18 3.28 -19.77
C ILE A 101 -3.22 2.93 -18.29
N ASN A 102 -2.44 3.63 -17.45
CA ASN A 102 -2.47 3.41 -16.00
C ASN A 102 -3.85 3.72 -15.40
N ILE A 103 -4.50 4.81 -15.81
CA ILE A 103 -5.85 5.17 -15.36
C ILE A 103 -6.86 4.10 -15.80
N ILE A 104 -6.85 3.69 -17.06
CA ILE A 104 -7.75 2.66 -17.59
C ILE A 104 -7.58 1.35 -16.81
N GLN A 105 -6.34 0.87 -16.65
CA GLN A 105 -6.06 -0.35 -15.89
C GLN A 105 -6.55 -0.24 -14.44
N LYS A 106 -6.31 0.89 -13.76
CA LYS A 106 -6.81 1.07 -12.40
C LYS A 106 -8.34 1.04 -12.35
N ASN A 107 -9.04 1.66 -13.30
CA ASN A 107 -10.50 1.59 -13.38
C ASN A 107 -11.00 0.17 -13.63
N ILE A 108 -10.36 -0.59 -14.51
CA ILE A 108 -10.73 -1.99 -14.79
C ILE A 108 -10.61 -2.85 -13.54
N PHE A 109 -9.54 -2.74 -12.75
CA PHE A 109 -9.32 -3.65 -11.62
C PHE A 109 -9.87 -3.15 -10.28
N GLN A 110 -9.97 -1.83 -10.08
CA GLN A 110 -10.29 -1.24 -8.77
C GLN A 110 -11.74 -0.75 -8.65
N ASN A 111 -12.56 -0.89 -9.69
CA ASN A 111 -13.98 -0.58 -9.59
C ASN A 111 -14.72 -1.60 -8.70
N LYS A 112 -15.93 -1.24 -8.26
CA LYS A 112 -16.75 -2.02 -7.33
C LYS A 112 -17.06 -3.43 -7.86
N ILE A 113 -17.40 -3.57 -9.13
CA ILE A 113 -17.75 -4.85 -9.76
C ILE A 113 -16.52 -5.77 -9.78
N SER A 114 -15.38 -5.27 -10.25
CA SER A 114 -14.14 -6.04 -10.30
C SER A 114 -13.68 -6.48 -8.91
N LYS A 115 -13.80 -5.63 -7.89
CA LYS A 115 -13.50 -6.02 -6.49
C LYS A 115 -14.39 -7.17 -6.01
N ILE A 116 -15.68 -7.15 -6.34
CA ILE A 116 -16.63 -8.24 -6.00
C ILE A 116 -16.23 -9.54 -6.72
N ILE A 117 -15.96 -9.47 -8.02
CA ILE A 117 -15.55 -10.63 -8.82
C ILE A 117 -14.24 -11.22 -8.30
N ILE A 118 -13.21 -10.38 -8.08
CA ILE A 118 -11.90 -10.82 -7.61
C ILE A 118 -12.01 -11.43 -6.21
N LYS A 119 -12.82 -10.86 -5.31
CA LYS A 119 -13.11 -11.45 -3.99
C LYS A 119 -13.78 -12.83 -4.12
N TYR A 120 -14.75 -12.97 -5.02
CA TYR A 120 -15.41 -14.26 -5.29
C TYR A 120 -14.41 -15.30 -5.79
N LEU A 121 -13.62 -14.97 -6.82
CA LEU A 121 -12.59 -15.86 -7.38
C LEU A 121 -11.52 -16.20 -6.34
N PHE A 122 -11.12 -15.24 -5.51
CA PHE A 122 -10.20 -15.46 -4.40
C PHE A 122 -10.75 -16.53 -3.44
N ASN A 123 -12.00 -16.37 -2.99
CA ASN A 123 -12.65 -17.27 -2.02
C ASN A 123 -12.86 -18.68 -2.60
N LYS A 124 -13.13 -18.79 -3.90
CA LYS A 124 -13.29 -20.08 -4.61
C LYS A 124 -11.98 -20.70 -5.08
N ASN A 125 -10.83 -20.09 -4.76
CA ASN A 125 -9.50 -20.53 -5.24
C ASN A 125 -9.37 -20.61 -6.78
N LEU A 126 -10.16 -19.83 -7.52
CA LEU A 126 -10.20 -19.86 -9.00
C LEU A 126 -9.18 -18.93 -9.67
N ILE A 127 -8.32 -18.28 -8.88
CA ILE A 127 -7.28 -17.36 -9.37
C ILE A 127 -6.00 -17.58 -8.58
N LYS A 128 -4.86 -17.56 -9.29
CA LYS A 128 -3.55 -17.68 -8.67
C LYS A 128 -3.28 -16.46 -7.78
N LYS A 129 -2.96 -16.73 -6.52
CA LYS A 129 -2.74 -15.72 -5.48
C LYS A 129 -1.61 -16.14 -4.55
N LYS A 130 -1.06 -15.18 -3.83
CA LYS A 130 -0.20 -15.42 -2.66
C LYS A 130 -0.84 -14.76 -1.46
N VAL A 131 -1.02 -15.50 -0.38
CA VAL A 131 -1.38 -14.95 0.93
C VAL A 131 -0.12 -14.97 1.76
N ILE A 132 0.36 -13.78 2.13
CA ILE A 132 1.58 -13.62 2.90
C ILE A 132 1.19 -13.49 4.37
N LYS A 133 1.53 -14.52 5.14
CA LYS A 133 1.45 -14.47 6.59
C LYS A 133 2.60 -13.63 7.11
N PHE A 134 2.30 -12.69 7.97
CA PHE A 134 3.30 -11.81 8.55
C PHE A 134 3.93 -12.46 9.78
N ASN A 135 5.26 -12.43 9.83
CA ASN A 135 6.02 -12.76 11.03
C ASN A 135 6.59 -11.48 11.64
N LYS A 136 6.79 -11.48 12.95
CA LYS A 136 7.48 -10.39 13.64
C LYS A 136 8.95 -10.37 13.20
N GLY A 137 9.48 -9.18 12.91
CA GLY A 137 10.87 -8.99 12.48
C GLY A 137 11.10 -9.09 10.97
N ASP A 138 10.14 -9.64 10.21
CA ASP A 138 10.25 -9.73 8.75
C ASP A 138 9.91 -8.39 8.07
N VAL A 139 10.47 -8.22 6.86
CA VAL A 139 10.15 -7.11 5.96
C VAL A 139 9.75 -7.67 4.60
N TYR A 140 8.64 -7.18 4.03
CA TYR A 140 8.10 -7.70 2.79
C TYR A 140 8.20 -6.66 1.67
N LEU A 141 8.97 -6.98 0.63
CA LEU A 141 9.12 -6.16 -0.57
C LEU A 141 8.28 -6.76 -1.72
N PHE A 142 7.50 -5.92 -2.39
CA PHE A 142 6.79 -6.30 -3.60
C PHE A 142 6.64 -5.14 -4.59
N ASN A 143 6.32 -5.48 -5.85
CA ASN A 143 6.03 -4.49 -6.87
C ASN A 143 4.56 -4.02 -6.75
N GLY A 144 4.32 -2.93 -6.01
CA GLY A 144 2.98 -2.38 -5.78
C GLY A 144 2.31 -1.82 -7.04
N PHE A 145 3.11 -1.41 -8.03
CA PHE A 145 2.59 -0.91 -9.30
C PHE A 145 1.98 -2.03 -10.13
N LYS A 146 2.62 -3.20 -10.22
CA LYS A 146 2.19 -4.32 -11.07
C LYS A 146 1.35 -5.37 -10.35
N SER A 147 1.43 -5.44 -9.03
CA SER A 147 0.74 -6.46 -8.22
C SER A 147 -0.53 -5.88 -7.63
N LEU A 148 -1.67 -6.49 -7.96
CA LEU A 148 -2.93 -6.13 -7.33
C LEU A 148 -2.89 -6.70 -5.92
N HIS A 149 -3.21 -5.89 -4.92
CA HIS A 149 -3.05 -6.30 -3.54
C HIS A 149 -4.12 -5.70 -2.62
N GLY A 150 -4.32 -6.35 -1.49
CA GLY A 150 -5.27 -5.98 -0.46
C GLY A 150 -5.00 -6.77 0.80
N ASN A 151 -5.81 -6.60 1.84
CA ASN A 151 -5.67 -7.35 3.08
C ASN A 151 -6.87 -8.26 3.29
N GLN A 152 -6.62 -9.40 3.94
CA GLN A 152 -7.67 -10.17 4.59
C GLN A 152 -8.39 -9.31 5.64
N PRO A 153 -9.61 -9.70 6.06
CA PRO A 153 -10.24 -9.02 7.17
C PRO A 153 -9.42 -9.13 8.44
N VAL A 154 -9.59 -8.15 9.32
CA VAL A 154 -9.11 -8.20 10.70
C VAL A 154 -10.33 -8.54 11.57
N GLN A 155 -10.17 -9.42 12.56
CA GLN A 155 -11.23 -9.78 13.50
C GLN A 155 -11.60 -8.61 14.40
N GLU A 156 -12.88 -8.42 14.67
CA GLU A 156 -13.37 -7.36 15.55
C GLU A 156 -12.67 -7.35 16.92
N GLY A 157 -12.52 -6.17 17.50
CA GLY A 157 -11.79 -5.97 18.76
C GLY A 157 -10.27 -5.97 18.63
N HIS A 158 -9.71 -6.31 17.47
CA HIS A 158 -8.27 -6.36 17.25
C HIS A 158 -7.73 -5.13 16.50
N VAL A 159 -6.46 -4.82 16.76
CA VAL A 159 -5.73 -3.75 16.07
C VAL A 159 -4.68 -4.35 15.15
N ARG A 160 -4.58 -3.81 13.94
CA ARG A 160 -3.49 -4.10 13.00
C ARG A 160 -2.76 -2.81 12.64
N ALA A 161 -1.45 -2.81 12.78
CA ALA A 161 -0.58 -1.70 12.41
C ALA A 161 0.55 -2.17 11.49
N THR A 162 0.73 -1.48 10.38
CA THR A 162 1.82 -1.72 9.42
C THR A 162 2.43 -0.40 8.98
N LEU A 163 3.76 -0.36 8.89
CA LEU A 163 4.47 0.72 8.20
C LEU A 163 4.63 0.34 6.73
N LEU A 164 4.24 1.25 5.85
CA LEU A 164 4.46 1.13 4.41
C LEU A 164 5.52 2.15 3.98
N LEU A 165 6.52 1.69 3.24
CA LEU A 165 7.51 2.52 2.56
C LEU A 165 7.31 2.33 1.06
N HIS A 166 6.89 3.40 0.38
CA HIS A 166 6.69 3.38 -1.05
C HIS A 166 7.80 4.15 -1.75
N PHE A 167 8.34 3.58 -2.82
CA PHE A 167 9.41 4.20 -3.59
C PHE A 167 9.20 4.04 -5.10
N TYR A 168 9.66 5.06 -5.82
CA TYR A 168 9.60 5.17 -7.28
C TYR A 168 8.16 5.29 -7.83
N ASP A 169 7.63 6.52 -7.84
CA ASP A 169 6.39 6.86 -8.53
C ASP A 169 6.62 6.98 -10.04
N ASN A 170 5.96 6.11 -10.81
CA ASN A 170 6.05 6.09 -12.26
C ASN A 170 5.54 7.39 -12.92
N PHE A 171 4.74 8.19 -12.22
CA PHE A 171 4.15 9.42 -12.74
C PHE A 171 4.46 10.65 -11.88
N TYR A 172 5.62 10.66 -11.20
CA TYR A 172 6.00 11.73 -10.26
C TYR A 172 5.99 13.15 -10.88
N ASN A 173 6.25 13.26 -12.18
CA ASN A 173 6.24 14.54 -12.91
C ASN A 173 4.86 14.98 -13.41
N SER A 174 3.85 14.10 -13.37
CA SER A 174 2.52 14.42 -13.89
C SER A 174 1.81 15.49 -13.04
N LYS A 175 1.46 16.61 -13.67
CA LYS A 175 0.66 17.68 -13.03
C LYS A 175 -0.70 17.16 -12.53
N LEU A 176 -1.35 16.28 -13.31
CA LEU A 176 -2.63 15.66 -12.92
C LEU A 176 -2.50 14.80 -11.68
N VAL A 177 -1.43 13.99 -11.58
CA VAL A 177 -1.18 13.15 -10.40
C VAL A 177 -0.87 14.01 -9.18
N LYS A 178 -0.07 15.07 -9.34
CA LYS A 178 0.20 16.05 -8.28
C LYS A 178 -1.08 16.74 -7.77
N LEU A 179 -1.97 17.14 -8.68
CA LEU A 179 -3.26 17.74 -8.33
C LEU A 179 -4.16 16.77 -7.55
N ASN A 180 -4.30 15.52 -8.04
CA ASN A 180 -5.08 14.48 -7.35
C ASN A 180 -4.53 14.22 -5.94
N ARG A 181 -3.21 14.20 -5.75
CA ARG A 181 -2.60 14.06 -4.42
C ARG A 181 -2.95 15.20 -3.48
N ARG A 182 -2.89 16.45 -3.95
CA ARG A 182 -3.27 17.63 -3.16
C ARG A 182 -4.74 17.54 -2.73
N TYR A 183 -5.61 17.16 -3.66
CA TYR A 183 -7.04 16.97 -3.38
C TYR A 183 -7.27 15.86 -2.33
N ARG A 184 -6.59 14.71 -2.46
CA ARG A 184 -6.67 13.63 -1.47
C ARG A 184 -6.18 14.07 -0.09
N LYS A 185 -5.06 14.80 -0.02
CA LYS A 185 -4.55 15.36 1.25
C LYS A 185 -5.60 16.27 1.88
N TYR A 186 -6.20 17.17 1.11
CA TYR A 186 -7.26 18.06 1.58
C TYR A 186 -8.47 17.29 2.16
N ILE A 187 -8.93 16.24 1.49
CA ILE A 187 -10.00 15.38 2.01
C ILE A 187 -9.57 14.68 3.31
N GLU A 188 -8.35 14.14 3.36
CA GLU A 188 -7.83 13.44 4.52
C GLU A 188 -7.72 14.37 5.73
N ASP A 189 -7.16 15.57 5.56
CA ASP A 189 -7.05 16.58 6.60
C ASP A 189 -8.44 17.01 7.12
N SER A 190 -9.42 17.13 6.21
CA SER A 190 -10.82 17.41 6.57
C SER A 190 -11.44 16.28 7.40
N ASN A 191 -11.19 15.03 7.02
CA ASN A 191 -11.65 13.86 7.77
C ASN A 191 -10.99 13.74 9.14
N ILE A 192 -9.71 14.08 9.26
CA ILE A 192 -8.98 14.09 10.55
C ILE A 192 -9.63 15.11 11.49
N LYS A 193 -9.82 16.36 11.04
CA LYS A 193 -10.47 17.42 11.83
C LYS A 193 -11.86 16.99 12.32
N LYS A 194 -12.66 16.38 11.43
CA LYS A 194 -13.99 15.88 11.80
C LYS A 194 -13.92 14.78 12.87
N ASN A 195 -12.97 13.85 12.76
CA ASN A 195 -12.84 12.76 13.72
C ASN A 195 -12.32 13.23 15.08
N SER A 196 -11.42 14.23 15.12
CA SER A 196 -10.92 14.79 16.38
C SER A 196 -11.94 15.65 17.12
N MET A 197 -12.96 16.17 16.43
CA MET A 197 -14.07 16.91 17.03
C MET A 197 -15.14 15.97 17.63
N ASN A 198 -15.17 14.70 17.22
CA ASN A 198 -16.16 13.71 17.65
C ASN A 198 -15.58 12.68 18.65
N SER A 199 -14.35 12.87 19.10
CA SER A 199 -13.62 12.03 20.06
C SER A 199 -13.42 12.77 21.37
#